data_AF-A0A2C9K406-F1
#
_entry.id   AF-A0A2C9K406-F1
#
_cell.length_a   1.000
_cell.length_b   1.000
_cell.length_c   1.000
_cell.angle_alpha   90.00
_cell.angle_beta   90.00
_cell.angle_gamma   90.00
#
_symmetry.space_group_name_H-M   'P 1'
#
loop_
_entity.id
_entity.type
_entity.pdbx_description
1 polymer ?
#
loop_
_entity_poly.entity_id
_entity_poly.type
_entity_poly.pdbx_seq_one_letter_code
_entity_poly.pdbx_strand_id
1 'polypeptide(L)'
;FDTLASNCRLNSPEHKARAQEVQLSIKKSGTYDLTRYELIFGAKMAWRNAHRCIGRINWAKLQVFDARGCTTPKEMFEVLCQHIRYSTNNGNIRCAMTVFYQHIDKREDYRIWNSYLISYAAYILEDGTLMGDPKNLEFTEECVKLGWQPTFGNFDLLPIVVSVPGHDPAWFPLPEDLVLQVMITHPEFRWFSDLELQWFALPVLGGLKLDCGGLNFTACAFSGWHLGTQVASRCFCDHNRYNIIPLVASKMSFSKMPLLALDRVVLEVNIAVLYSFLKANVTIVDHHGASNAFLYHLDNEYKVRGGCPAHWPSIVPPLTSSLLGVFHQEMLMYWLKPSFEYQEAAWVGYQWKSPGFSDGSISSDSLKKKQDNSKCMVLSLRLLPETFSSKINCVILFATETGRSEIFANVLRKIFQCAFQVEVRAVRLCACLCVCCVCLCVCVLPMS
;
A
#
# COMPACT_ATOMS: atom_id res chain seq x y z
N PHE A 1 -19.76 -0.22 11.52
CA PHE A 1 -19.33 -1.34 10.67
C PHE A 1 -20.09 -2.56 11.16
N ASP A 2 -21.01 -3.10 10.37
CA ASP A 2 -21.92 -4.15 10.84
C ASP A 2 -21.66 -5.45 10.05
N THR A 3 -20.78 -6.27 10.62
CA THR A 3 -20.46 -7.63 10.15
C THR A 3 -21.71 -8.51 10.09
N LEU A 4 -22.65 -8.32 11.01
CA LEU A 4 -23.87 -9.11 11.09
C LEU A 4 -24.89 -8.68 10.03
N ALA A 5 -24.95 -7.41 9.65
CA ALA A 5 -25.71 -6.97 8.47
C ALA A 5 -25.22 -7.66 7.18
N SER A 6 -23.90 -7.85 7.03
CA SER A 6 -23.34 -8.51 5.84
C SER A 6 -23.72 -9.99 5.71
N ASN A 7 -24.13 -10.63 6.82
CA ASN A 7 -24.64 -11.99 6.87
C ASN A 7 -26.18 -12.05 6.91
N CYS A 8 -26.87 -10.99 6.47
CA CYS A 8 -28.32 -10.87 6.53
C CYS A 8 -28.91 -11.00 7.95
N ARG A 9 -28.14 -10.65 8.99
CA ARG A 9 -28.55 -10.70 10.41
C ARG A 9 -28.75 -9.31 11.01
N LEU A 10 -29.00 -8.30 10.18
CA LEU A 10 -29.32 -6.95 10.65
C LEU A 10 -30.53 -7.02 11.59
N ASN A 11 -30.45 -6.32 12.73
CA ASN A 11 -31.49 -6.26 13.78
C ASN A 11 -31.83 -7.59 14.49
N SER A 12 -31.08 -8.66 14.23
CA SER A 12 -31.19 -9.90 15.01
C SER A 12 -30.87 -9.69 16.50
N PRO A 13 -31.31 -10.60 17.40
CA PRO A 13 -30.92 -10.56 18.81
C PRO A 13 -29.39 -10.53 18.99
N GLU A 14 -28.65 -11.30 18.20
CA GLU A 14 -27.18 -11.35 18.24
C GLU A 14 -26.57 -10.01 17.82
N HIS A 15 -27.13 -9.36 16.79
CA HIS A 15 -26.67 -8.03 16.36
C HIS A 15 -26.87 -6.99 17.45
N LYS A 16 -28.05 -6.96 18.09
CA LYS A 16 -28.34 -6.04 19.18
C LYS A 16 -27.46 -6.31 20.40
N ALA A 17 -27.25 -7.58 20.76
CA ALA A 17 -26.39 -7.97 21.87
C ALA A 17 -24.93 -7.54 21.63
N ARG A 18 -24.39 -7.79 20.43
CA ARG A 18 -23.03 -7.37 20.08
C ARG A 18 -22.87 -5.85 20.09
N ALA A 19 -23.86 -5.11 19.57
CA ALA A 19 -23.85 -3.65 19.62
C ALA A 19 -23.83 -3.12 21.07
N GLN A 20 -24.63 -3.71 21.96
CA GLN A 20 -24.64 -3.36 23.39
C GLN A 20 -23.30 -3.69 24.06
N GLU A 21 -22.73 -4.86 23.79
CA GLU A 21 -21.42 -5.28 24.31
C GLU A 21 -20.32 -4.29 23.94
N VAL A 22 -20.23 -3.93 22.65
CA VAL A 22 -19.24 -2.96 22.14
C VAL A 22 -19.44 -1.58 22.79
N GLN A 23 -20.69 -1.11 22.89
CA GLN A 23 -20.98 0.17 23.55
C GLN A 23 -20.57 0.18 25.02
N LEU A 24 -20.82 -0.91 25.76
CA LEU A 24 -20.42 -1.04 27.15
C LEU A 24 -18.89 -1.08 27.30
N SER A 25 -18.19 -1.80 26.42
CA SER A 25 -16.72 -1.84 26.41
C SER A 25 -16.11 -0.45 26.20
N ILE A 26 -16.61 0.29 25.19
CA ILE A 26 -16.15 1.65 24.89
C ILE A 26 -16.39 2.58 26.08
N LYS A 27 -17.58 2.53 26.69
CA LYS A 27 -17.89 3.34 27.89
C LYS A 27 -16.98 3.03 29.07
N LYS A 28 -16.61 1.76 29.26
CA LYS A 28 -15.82 1.30 30.42
C LYS A 28 -14.32 1.53 30.24
N SER A 29 -13.80 1.29 29.04
CA SER A 29 -12.34 1.18 28.79
C SER A 29 -11.82 2.16 27.73
N GLY A 30 -12.69 2.94 27.09
CA GLY A 30 -12.34 3.82 25.97
C GLY A 30 -12.18 3.09 24.63
N THR A 31 -12.22 1.76 24.62
CA THR A 31 -12.00 0.93 23.42
C THR A 31 -12.84 -0.36 23.46
N TYR A 32 -12.70 -1.21 22.44
CA TYR A 32 -13.28 -2.54 22.37
C TYR A 32 -12.39 -3.48 21.56
N ASP A 33 -12.60 -4.79 21.70
CA ASP A 33 -11.92 -5.80 20.90
C ASP A 33 -12.86 -6.37 19.83
N LEU A 34 -12.32 -6.54 18.61
CA LEU A 34 -12.99 -7.32 17.57
C LEU A 34 -13.00 -8.81 17.93
N THR A 35 -14.08 -9.50 17.62
CA THR A 35 -14.05 -10.96 17.55
C THR A 35 -13.15 -11.40 16.40
N ARG A 36 -12.67 -12.65 16.44
CA ARG A 36 -11.88 -13.22 15.34
C ARG A 36 -12.61 -13.13 13.99
N TYR A 37 -13.92 -13.35 13.97
CA TYR A 37 -14.74 -13.24 12.75
C TYR A 37 -14.80 -11.81 12.22
N GLU A 38 -14.99 -10.83 13.11
CA GLU A 38 -15.00 -9.42 12.73
C GLU A 38 -13.65 -8.97 12.19
N LEU A 39 -12.54 -9.44 12.77
CA LEU A 39 -11.19 -9.16 12.27
C LEU A 39 -10.98 -9.73 10.86
N ILE A 40 -11.34 -10.99 10.62
CA ILE A 40 -11.21 -11.62 9.30
C ILE A 40 -12.02 -10.87 8.25
N PHE A 41 -13.28 -10.55 8.57
CA PHE A 41 -14.14 -9.79 7.68
C PHE A 41 -13.58 -8.38 7.44
N GLY A 42 -13.10 -7.71 8.49
CA GLY A 42 -12.46 -6.40 8.43
C GLY A 42 -11.26 -6.35 7.50
N ALA A 43 -10.33 -7.29 7.65
CA ALA A 43 -9.15 -7.44 6.80
C ALA A 43 -9.52 -7.66 5.32
N LYS A 44 -10.47 -8.55 5.04
CA LYS A 44 -10.97 -8.81 3.68
C LYS A 44 -11.63 -7.59 3.05
N MET A 45 -12.44 -6.87 3.83
CA MET A 45 -13.09 -5.63 3.37
C MET A 45 -12.07 -4.51 3.13
N ALA A 46 -11.05 -4.37 3.98
CA ALA A 46 -9.97 -3.41 3.77
C ALA A 46 -9.26 -3.63 2.43
N TRP A 47 -8.96 -4.89 2.08
CA TRP A 47 -8.40 -5.20 0.77
C TRP A 47 -9.37 -4.94 -0.37
N ARG A 48 -10.65 -5.33 -0.23
CA ARG A 48 -11.70 -5.02 -1.22
C ARG A 48 -11.86 -3.52 -1.46
N ASN A 49 -11.61 -2.70 -0.44
CA ASN A 49 -11.69 -1.24 -0.46
C ASN A 49 -10.38 -0.55 -0.89
N ALA A 50 -9.28 -1.30 -1.09
CA ALA A 50 -7.97 -0.75 -1.42
C ALA A 50 -7.94 -0.19 -2.85
N HIS A 51 -8.26 1.10 -2.99
CA HIS A 51 -8.44 1.79 -4.27
C HIS A 51 -7.19 1.80 -5.17
N ARG A 52 -6.00 1.56 -4.62
CA ARG A 52 -4.73 1.46 -5.36
C ARG A 52 -4.37 0.03 -5.80
N CYS A 53 -5.18 -0.98 -5.47
CA CYS A 53 -4.85 -2.38 -5.72
C CYS A 53 -5.59 -2.92 -6.96
N ILE A 54 -4.84 -3.33 -7.98
CA ILE A 54 -5.39 -3.99 -9.18
C ILE A 54 -5.79 -5.46 -8.91
N GLY A 55 -5.15 -6.14 -7.95
CA GLY A 55 -5.36 -7.57 -7.66
C GLY A 55 -6.60 -7.92 -6.83
N ARG A 56 -7.59 -7.03 -6.74
CA ARG A 56 -8.70 -7.15 -5.78
C ARG A 56 -9.71 -8.25 -6.06
N ILE A 57 -9.71 -8.87 -7.25
CA ILE A 57 -10.59 -10.02 -7.54
C ILE A 57 -10.45 -11.16 -6.51
N ASN A 58 -9.30 -11.26 -5.84
CA ASN A 58 -9.00 -12.29 -4.86
C ASN A 58 -9.33 -11.90 -3.40
N TRP A 59 -9.99 -10.76 -3.16
CA TRP A 59 -10.21 -10.20 -1.82
C TRP A 59 -10.81 -11.21 -0.82
N ALA A 60 -11.69 -12.10 -1.29
CA ALA A 60 -12.36 -13.09 -0.46
C ALA A 60 -11.46 -14.27 -0.05
N LYS A 61 -10.38 -14.53 -0.78
CA LYS A 61 -9.43 -15.65 -0.59
C LYS A 61 -8.23 -15.29 0.29
N LEU A 62 -8.36 -14.28 1.15
CA LEU A 62 -7.33 -13.87 2.10
C LEU A 62 -7.33 -14.79 3.34
N GLN A 63 -6.18 -15.41 3.62
CA GLN A 63 -5.92 -16.03 4.93
C GLN A 63 -5.60 -14.93 5.95
N VAL A 64 -6.14 -15.02 7.16
CA VAL A 64 -5.84 -14.04 8.23
C VAL A 64 -5.30 -14.77 9.46
N PHE A 65 -4.10 -14.41 9.88
CA PHE A 65 -3.46 -14.81 11.11
C PHE A 65 -3.75 -13.76 12.18
N ASP A 66 -4.47 -14.17 13.22
CA ASP A 66 -4.79 -13.34 14.38
C ASP A 66 -3.61 -13.43 15.37
N ALA A 67 -2.75 -12.42 15.35
CA ALA A 67 -1.52 -12.34 16.16
C ALA A 67 -1.67 -11.33 17.32
N ARG A 68 -2.93 -10.96 17.65
CA ARG A 68 -3.25 -9.99 18.70
C ARG A 68 -2.79 -10.41 20.10
N GLY A 69 -2.52 -11.70 20.30
CA GLY A 69 -1.96 -12.23 21.55
C GLY A 69 -0.44 -12.16 21.67
N CYS A 70 0.30 -11.69 20.66
CA CYS A 70 1.75 -11.56 20.74
C CYS A 70 2.17 -10.51 21.77
N THR A 71 3.18 -10.80 22.57
CA THR A 71 3.64 -9.94 23.67
C THR A 71 5.12 -9.60 23.61
N THR A 72 5.91 -10.30 22.80
CA THR A 72 7.35 -10.04 22.66
C THR A 72 7.76 -9.81 21.20
N PRO A 73 8.87 -9.08 20.94
CA PRO A 73 9.41 -8.92 19.60
C PRO A 73 9.75 -10.25 18.91
N LYS A 74 10.22 -11.25 19.67
CA LYS A 74 10.54 -12.59 19.16
C LYS A 74 9.29 -13.34 18.68
N GLU A 75 8.21 -13.34 19.47
CA GLU A 75 6.93 -13.91 19.05
C GLU A 75 6.40 -13.24 17.79
N MET A 76 6.50 -11.91 17.72
CA MET A 76 6.11 -11.14 16.54
C MET A 76 6.90 -11.57 15.30
N PHE A 77 8.22 -11.71 15.41
CA PHE A 77 9.09 -12.20 14.34
C PHE A 77 8.75 -13.64 13.91
N GLU A 78 8.53 -14.55 14.87
CA GLU A 78 8.17 -15.95 14.58
C GLU A 78 6.86 -16.05 13.80
N VAL A 79 5.85 -15.25 14.16
CA VAL A 79 4.58 -15.20 13.43
C VAL A 79 4.75 -14.60 12.02
N LEU A 80 5.64 -13.61 11.85
CA LEU A 80 5.98 -13.09 10.52
C LEU A 80 6.70 -14.13 9.66
N CYS A 81 7.59 -14.95 10.25
CA CYS A 81 8.20 -16.08 9.55
C CYS A 81 7.18 -17.13 9.13
N GLN A 82 6.19 -17.43 9.98
CA GLN A 82 5.07 -18.31 9.63
C GLN A 82 4.23 -17.74 8.49
N HIS A 83 3.98 -16.42 8.47
CA HIS A 83 3.33 -15.74 7.37
C HIS A 83 4.10 -15.95 6.06
N ILE A 84 5.41 -15.68 6.05
CA ILE A 84 6.26 -15.84 4.86
C ILE A 84 6.23 -17.30 4.38
N ARG A 85 6.45 -18.28 5.27
CA ARG A 85 6.41 -19.70 4.92
C ARG A 85 5.06 -20.11 4.33
N TYR A 86 3.96 -19.67 4.95
CA TYR A 86 2.61 -19.95 4.45
C TYR A 86 2.39 -19.32 3.07
N SER A 87 2.74 -18.05 2.89
CA SER A 87 2.45 -17.33 1.66
C SER A 87 3.35 -17.73 0.51
N THR A 88 4.64 -18.03 0.76
CA THR A 88 5.59 -18.48 -0.27
C THR A 88 5.18 -19.82 -0.87
N ASN A 89 4.77 -20.81 -0.04
CA ASN A 89 4.19 -22.08 -0.47
C ASN A 89 4.89 -22.71 -1.70
N ASN A 90 6.21 -22.81 -1.65
CA ASN A 90 7.06 -23.36 -2.71
C ASN A 90 6.83 -22.73 -4.10
N GLY A 91 6.55 -21.41 -4.15
CA GLY A 91 6.29 -20.67 -5.38
C GLY A 91 4.81 -20.52 -5.75
N ASN A 92 3.92 -21.34 -5.18
CA ASN A 92 2.48 -21.21 -5.38
C ASN A 92 1.86 -20.22 -4.39
N ILE A 93 2.06 -18.92 -4.66
CA ILE A 93 1.86 -17.84 -3.71
C ILE A 93 0.42 -17.77 -3.20
N ARG A 94 0.26 -17.67 -1.87
CA ARG A 94 -1.04 -17.53 -1.19
C ARG A 94 -1.16 -16.15 -0.54
N CYS A 95 -2.31 -15.51 -0.70
CA CYS A 95 -2.59 -14.24 -0.04
C CYS A 95 -2.81 -14.45 1.46
N ALA A 96 -2.04 -13.74 2.29
CA ALA A 96 -2.23 -13.76 3.74
C ALA A 96 -2.13 -12.37 4.35
N MET A 97 -2.71 -12.23 5.54
CA MET A 97 -2.57 -11.09 6.41
C MET A 97 -2.24 -11.56 7.83
N THR A 98 -1.28 -10.94 8.49
CA THR A 98 -1.06 -11.08 9.94
C THR A 98 -1.40 -9.77 10.61
N VAL A 99 -2.27 -9.79 11.63
CA VAL A 99 -2.68 -8.59 12.37
C VAL A 99 -2.26 -8.71 13.82
N PHE A 100 -1.47 -7.74 14.30
CA PHE A 100 -1.04 -7.64 15.70
C PHE A 100 -2.02 -6.82 16.53
N TYR A 101 -1.74 -6.63 17.83
CA TYR A 101 -2.66 -5.92 18.71
C TYR A 101 -2.87 -4.47 18.27
N GLN A 102 -4.07 -3.96 18.53
CA GLN A 102 -4.46 -2.60 18.14
C GLN A 102 -3.75 -1.53 18.98
N HIS A 103 -3.69 -0.34 18.42
CA HIS A 103 -3.32 0.88 19.12
C HIS A 103 -4.20 1.09 20.36
N ILE A 104 -3.56 1.51 21.45
CA ILE A 104 -4.22 1.92 22.68
C ILE A 104 -3.63 3.27 23.10
N ASP A 105 -4.51 4.24 23.36
CA ASP A 105 -4.09 5.57 23.78
C ASP A 105 -3.12 5.52 24.96
N LYS A 106 -2.05 6.31 24.89
CA LYS A 106 -0.98 6.42 25.91
C LYS A 106 -0.18 5.12 26.13
N ARG A 107 -0.32 4.13 25.25
CA ARG A 107 0.56 2.97 25.16
C ARG A 107 1.35 3.06 23.87
N GLU A 108 2.55 2.51 23.89
CA GLU A 108 3.31 2.30 22.66
C GLU A 108 2.58 1.36 21.70
N ASP A 109 2.93 1.45 20.43
CA ASP A 109 2.35 0.65 19.38
C ASP A 109 3.17 -0.61 19.07
N TYR A 110 2.47 -1.65 18.63
CA TYR A 110 3.08 -2.69 17.82
C TYR A 110 3.44 -2.09 16.46
N ARG A 111 4.70 -2.20 16.02
CA ARG A 111 5.11 -1.72 14.69
C ARG A 111 5.97 -2.74 13.98
N ILE A 112 5.75 -2.88 12.68
CA ILE A 112 6.72 -3.41 11.74
C ILE A 112 7.39 -2.18 11.12
N TRP A 113 8.70 -2.05 11.26
CA TRP A 113 9.42 -0.88 10.74
C TRP A 113 9.62 -1.01 9.23
N ASN A 114 9.86 -2.23 8.76
CA ASN A 114 10.01 -2.52 7.34
C ASN A 114 8.77 -2.10 6.53
N SER A 115 8.97 -1.32 5.46
CA SER A 115 7.92 -1.08 4.47
C SER A 115 7.48 -2.37 3.77
N TYR A 116 8.44 -3.22 3.43
CA TYR A 116 8.25 -4.58 2.96
C TYR A 116 9.10 -5.53 3.81
N LEU A 117 8.55 -6.67 4.26
CA LEU A 117 9.32 -7.60 5.10
C LEU A 117 10.50 -8.24 4.36
N ILE A 118 10.35 -8.45 3.05
CA ILE A 118 11.40 -8.94 2.17
C ILE A 118 11.75 -7.78 1.24
N SER A 119 12.96 -7.26 1.40
CA SER A 119 13.49 -6.14 0.63
C SER A 119 15.01 -6.16 0.66
N TYR A 120 15.62 -5.62 -0.39
CA TYR A 120 17.08 -5.52 -0.47
C TYR A 120 17.58 -4.21 0.13
N ALA A 121 18.74 -4.25 0.77
CA ALA A 121 19.41 -3.10 1.35
C ALA A 121 19.93 -2.13 0.27
N ALA A 122 20.35 -0.94 0.69
CA ALA A 122 21.14 -0.03 -0.13
C ALA A 122 22.23 0.68 0.65
N TYR A 123 23.31 1.00 -0.07
CA TYR A 123 24.51 1.57 0.48
C TYR A 123 25.03 2.70 -0.40
N ILE A 124 25.59 3.73 0.22
CA ILE A 124 26.47 4.68 -0.45
C ILE A 124 27.90 4.21 -0.18
N LEU A 125 28.64 3.86 -1.22
CA LEU A 125 30.03 3.41 -1.12
C LEU A 125 30.98 4.61 -0.94
N GLU A 126 32.26 4.34 -0.63
CA GLU A 126 33.27 5.38 -0.39
C GLU A 126 33.46 6.32 -1.59
N ASP A 127 33.27 5.83 -2.81
CA ASP A 127 33.36 6.61 -4.06
C ASP A 127 32.07 7.40 -4.39
N GLY A 128 31.07 7.35 -3.50
CA GLY A 128 29.76 7.99 -3.68
C GLY A 128 28.80 7.23 -4.59
N THR A 129 29.18 6.06 -5.10
CA THR A 129 28.27 5.21 -5.88
C THR A 129 27.23 4.57 -4.98
N LEU A 130 26.03 4.37 -5.54
CA LEU A 130 24.93 3.71 -4.84
C LEU A 130 24.90 2.23 -5.24
N MET A 131 24.90 1.35 -4.24
CA MET A 131 24.76 -0.10 -4.39
C MET A 131 23.45 -0.60 -3.78
N GLY A 132 22.82 -1.60 -4.39
CA GLY A 132 21.56 -2.17 -3.91
C GLY A 132 20.31 -1.39 -4.36
N ASP A 133 19.28 -1.36 -3.51
CA ASP A 133 17.98 -0.74 -3.82
C ASP A 133 17.81 0.66 -3.18
N PRO A 134 18.01 1.78 -3.91
CA PRO A 134 18.01 3.14 -3.36
C PRO A 134 16.78 3.48 -2.50
N LYS A 135 15.64 2.86 -2.78
CA LYS A 135 14.41 3.07 -2.03
C LYS A 135 14.55 2.75 -0.54
N ASN A 136 15.43 1.81 -0.20
CA ASN A 136 15.59 1.32 1.17
C ASN A 136 16.82 1.92 1.87
N LEU A 137 17.49 2.92 1.28
CA LEU A 137 18.72 3.51 1.84
C LEU A 137 18.53 3.99 3.28
N GLU A 138 17.54 4.86 3.52
CA GLU A 138 17.25 5.39 4.86
C GLU A 138 16.99 4.27 5.87
N PHE A 139 16.17 3.28 5.50
CA PHE A 139 15.88 2.17 6.40
C PHE A 139 17.10 1.24 6.63
N THR A 140 17.98 1.12 5.63
CA THR A 140 19.24 0.38 5.75
C THR A 140 20.13 1.04 6.80
N GLU A 141 20.24 2.37 6.79
CA GLU A 141 20.98 3.13 7.79
C GLU A 141 20.41 2.92 9.20
N GLU A 142 19.09 2.90 9.35
CA GLU A 142 18.45 2.58 10.64
C GLU A 142 18.75 1.15 11.11
N CYS A 143 18.79 0.18 10.20
CA CYS A 143 19.20 -1.18 10.54
C CYS A 143 20.66 -1.23 11.02
N VAL A 144 21.57 -0.50 10.36
CA VAL A 144 22.97 -0.41 10.76
C VAL A 144 23.12 0.26 12.14
N LYS A 145 22.36 1.32 12.42
CA LYS A 145 22.31 1.97 13.75
C LYS A 145 21.84 1.00 14.84
N LEU A 146 20.91 0.11 14.51
CA LEU A 146 20.43 -0.97 15.38
C LEU A 146 21.46 -2.10 15.59
N GLY A 147 22.61 -2.05 14.91
CA GLY A 147 23.70 -3.02 15.02
C GLY A 147 23.70 -4.11 13.96
N TRP A 148 22.79 -4.06 12.98
CA TRP A 148 22.85 -4.97 11.83
C TRP A 148 24.14 -4.71 11.01
N GLN A 149 24.82 -5.78 10.61
CA GLN A 149 26.08 -5.70 9.89
C GLN A 149 25.82 -5.91 8.39
N PRO A 150 26.07 -4.91 7.53
CA PRO A 150 25.86 -5.02 6.10
C PRO A 150 26.94 -5.87 5.42
N THR A 151 26.59 -6.57 4.35
CA THR A 151 27.54 -7.34 3.53
C THR A 151 27.98 -6.61 2.26
N PHE A 152 27.40 -5.44 1.97
CA PHE A 152 27.70 -4.60 0.80
C PHE A 152 27.53 -5.35 -0.54
N GLY A 153 26.43 -6.09 -0.68
CA GLY A 153 26.00 -6.73 -1.92
C GLY A 153 24.80 -6.05 -2.57
N ASN A 154 24.61 -6.28 -3.88
CA ASN A 154 23.50 -5.72 -4.65
C ASN A 154 22.12 -6.22 -4.21
N PHE A 155 22.06 -7.39 -3.56
CA PHE A 155 20.82 -8.07 -3.21
C PHE A 155 20.85 -8.58 -1.77
N ASP A 156 21.45 -7.81 -0.86
CA ASP A 156 21.48 -8.13 0.56
C ASP A 156 20.08 -8.01 1.17
N LEU A 157 19.59 -9.07 1.81
CA LEU A 157 18.30 -9.04 2.48
C LEU A 157 18.38 -8.21 3.77
N LEU A 158 17.49 -7.23 3.90
CA LEU A 158 17.33 -6.47 5.14
C LEU A 158 16.78 -7.34 6.28
N PRO A 159 17.16 -7.08 7.54
CA PRO A 159 16.56 -7.74 8.69
C PRO A 159 15.11 -7.28 8.89
N ILE A 160 14.31 -8.09 9.58
CA ILE A 160 12.99 -7.68 10.05
C ILE A 160 13.17 -6.91 11.36
N VAL A 161 12.71 -5.66 11.39
CA VAL A 161 12.74 -4.78 12.56
C VAL A 161 11.32 -4.55 13.07
N VAL A 162 11.09 -4.86 14.34
CA VAL A 162 9.77 -4.79 14.99
C VAL A 162 9.87 -4.11 16.36
N SER A 163 8.81 -3.41 16.74
CA SER A 163 8.64 -2.89 18.11
C SER A 163 7.36 -3.42 18.71
N VAL A 164 7.44 -3.77 20.00
CA VAL A 164 6.33 -4.28 20.80
C VAL A 164 6.27 -3.46 22.09
N PRO A 165 5.08 -3.09 22.60
CA PRO A 165 4.98 -2.18 23.74
C PRO A 165 5.71 -2.70 24.97
N GLY A 166 6.52 -1.85 25.59
CA GLY A 166 7.37 -2.24 26.73
C GLY A 166 8.77 -2.74 26.37
N HIS A 167 9.09 -2.86 25.08
CA HIS A 167 10.42 -3.26 24.59
C HIS A 167 11.03 -2.16 23.71
N ASP A 168 12.36 -2.10 23.68
CA ASP A 168 13.08 -1.40 22.61
C ASP A 168 12.89 -2.15 21.28
N PRO A 169 13.08 -1.51 20.12
CA PRO A 169 12.91 -2.15 18.81
C PRO A 169 13.97 -3.23 18.66
N ALA A 170 13.56 -4.39 18.13
CA ALA A 170 14.46 -5.51 17.90
C ALA A 170 14.51 -5.84 16.41
N TRP A 171 15.71 -6.14 15.93
CA TRP A 171 15.92 -6.64 14.59
C TRP A 171 16.24 -8.14 14.62
N PHE A 172 15.80 -8.84 13.57
CA PHE A 172 16.02 -10.27 13.40
C PHE A 172 16.49 -10.54 11.97
N PRO A 173 17.54 -11.35 11.76
CA PRO A 173 17.94 -11.75 10.42
C PRO A 173 16.82 -12.57 9.78
N LEU A 174 16.54 -12.30 8.50
CA LEU A 174 15.56 -13.07 7.75
C LEU A 174 16.18 -14.42 7.35
N PRO A 175 15.62 -15.56 7.76
CA PRO A 175 16.19 -16.86 7.43
C PRO A 175 16.21 -17.08 5.92
N GLU A 176 17.38 -17.40 5.35
CA GLU A 176 17.55 -17.57 3.91
C GLU A 176 16.65 -18.68 3.32
N ASP A 177 16.39 -19.74 4.10
CA ASP A 177 15.51 -20.85 3.70
C ASP A 177 14.03 -20.43 3.54
N LEU A 178 13.64 -19.29 4.11
CA LEU A 178 12.29 -18.75 3.97
C LEU A 178 12.11 -17.87 2.73
N VAL A 179 13.21 -17.38 2.15
CA VAL A 179 13.18 -16.42 1.05
C VAL A 179 13.42 -17.12 -0.27
N LEU A 180 12.34 -17.45 -0.97
CA LEU A 180 12.41 -17.92 -2.34
C LEU A 180 12.81 -16.75 -3.26
N GLN A 181 13.98 -16.85 -3.88
CA GLN A 181 14.48 -15.87 -4.87
C GLN A 181 14.43 -16.46 -6.27
N VAL A 182 14.14 -15.62 -7.25
CA VAL A 182 14.10 -15.97 -8.68
C VAL A 182 15.25 -15.26 -9.38
N MET A 183 16.20 -16.04 -9.89
CA MET A 183 17.25 -15.54 -10.78
C MET A 183 16.65 -15.14 -12.12
N ILE A 184 16.95 -13.94 -12.59
CA ILE A 184 16.37 -13.38 -13.80
C ILE A 184 17.22 -13.76 -15.01
N THR A 185 16.59 -14.45 -15.95
CA THR A 185 17.14 -14.92 -17.21
C THR A 185 16.20 -14.52 -18.35
N HIS A 186 16.69 -14.49 -19.58
CA HIS A 186 15.89 -14.15 -20.76
C HIS A 186 15.76 -15.37 -21.69
N PRO A 187 14.59 -15.60 -22.32
CA PRO A 187 14.40 -16.74 -23.22
C PRO A 187 15.32 -16.70 -24.45
N GLU A 188 15.57 -15.50 -24.99
CA GLU A 188 16.42 -15.31 -26.19
C GLU A 188 17.83 -14.77 -25.87
N PHE A 189 17.93 -13.70 -25.06
CA PHE A 189 19.21 -13.09 -24.70
C PHE A 189 19.97 -13.85 -23.61
N ARG A 190 20.83 -14.78 -24.03
CA ARG A 190 21.64 -15.60 -23.10
C ARG A 190 22.47 -14.77 -22.11
N TRP A 191 23.00 -13.62 -22.56
CA TRP A 191 23.81 -12.70 -21.75
C TRP A 191 23.05 -12.07 -20.58
N PHE A 192 21.71 -12.18 -20.53
CA PHE A 192 20.92 -11.63 -19.43
C PHE A 192 21.25 -12.32 -18.10
N SER A 193 21.62 -13.61 -18.13
CA SER A 193 22.04 -14.36 -16.94
C SER A 193 23.32 -13.80 -16.33
N ASP A 194 24.21 -13.22 -17.16
CA ASP A 194 25.47 -12.61 -16.72
C ASP A 194 25.26 -11.31 -15.94
N LEU A 195 24.04 -10.77 -15.92
CA LEU A 195 23.69 -9.60 -15.11
C LEU A 195 23.45 -9.97 -13.64
N GLU A 196 23.31 -11.27 -13.33
CA GLU A 196 23.10 -11.81 -11.98
C GLU A 196 21.95 -11.15 -11.22
N LEU A 197 20.94 -10.69 -11.96
CA LEU A 197 19.75 -10.06 -11.39
C LEU A 197 18.91 -11.12 -10.69
N GLN A 198 18.36 -10.76 -9.53
CA GLN A 198 17.42 -11.61 -8.80
C GLN A 198 16.33 -10.80 -8.12
N TRP A 199 15.19 -11.44 -7.88
CA TRP A 199 14.10 -10.84 -7.13
C TRP A 199 13.42 -11.88 -6.24
N PHE A 200 13.04 -11.49 -5.03
CA PHE A 200 12.28 -12.36 -4.14
C PHE A 200 10.88 -12.64 -4.70
N ALA A 201 10.37 -13.84 -4.45
CA ALA A 201 9.10 -14.31 -4.99
C ALA A 201 7.88 -13.64 -4.35
N LEU A 202 7.98 -13.27 -3.07
CA LEU A 202 6.85 -12.89 -2.23
C LEU A 202 6.91 -11.41 -1.83
N PRO A 203 6.02 -10.54 -2.36
CA PRO A 203 5.84 -9.20 -1.82
C PRO A 203 5.03 -9.24 -0.53
N VAL A 204 5.63 -8.82 0.59
CA VAL A 204 4.93 -8.67 1.88
C VAL A 204 5.02 -7.23 2.37
N LEU A 205 3.91 -6.49 2.35
CA LEU A 205 3.79 -5.14 2.88
C LEU A 205 3.73 -5.17 4.41
N GLY A 206 4.59 -4.40 5.09
CA GLY A 206 4.61 -4.25 6.54
C GLY A 206 4.35 -2.82 7.03
N GLY A 207 4.57 -1.81 6.18
CA GLY A 207 4.50 -0.39 6.55
C GLY A 207 3.09 0.22 6.58
N LEU A 208 2.02 -0.55 6.40
CA LEU A 208 0.63 -0.06 6.41
C LEU A 208 -0.04 -0.36 7.75
N LYS A 209 -1.06 0.43 8.10
CA LYS A 209 -1.97 0.11 9.21
C LYS A 209 -3.35 -0.27 8.67
N LEU A 210 -4.04 -1.14 9.41
CA LEU A 210 -5.43 -1.48 9.15
C LEU A 210 -6.33 -0.63 10.05
N ASP A 211 -7.24 0.14 9.44
CA ASP A 211 -8.33 0.83 10.13
C ASP A 211 -9.61 -0.01 9.99
N CYS A 212 -10.13 -0.51 11.10
CA CYS A 212 -11.33 -1.33 11.12
C CYS A 212 -12.23 -0.99 12.32
N GLY A 213 -13.39 -0.40 12.03
CA GLY A 213 -14.39 -0.09 13.06
C GLY A 213 -13.94 0.96 14.08
N GLY A 214 -13.08 1.90 13.66
CA GLY A 214 -12.48 2.92 14.54
C GLY A 214 -11.24 2.44 15.30
N LEU A 215 -10.90 1.15 15.21
CA LEU A 215 -9.69 0.57 15.78
C LEU A 215 -8.55 0.68 14.76
N ASN A 216 -7.35 1.01 15.23
CA ASN A 216 -6.16 1.11 14.41
C ASN A 216 -5.21 -0.05 14.74
N PHE A 217 -4.94 -0.91 13.77
CA PHE A 217 -3.92 -1.96 13.89
C PHE A 217 -2.66 -1.48 13.18
N THR A 218 -1.76 -0.87 13.96
CA THR A 218 -0.53 -0.18 13.50
C THR A 218 0.55 -1.13 13.01
N ALA A 219 0.47 -2.42 13.35
CA ALA A 219 1.23 -3.50 12.74
C ALA A 219 0.30 -4.52 12.07
N CYS A 220 0.31 -4.55 10.74
CA CYS A 220 -0.27 -5.63 9.96
C CYS A 220 0.60 -5.94 8.73
N ALA A 221 0.94 -7.21 8.53
CA ALA A 221 1.66 -7.69 7.36
C ALA A 221 0.67 -8.23 6.33
N PHE A 222 0.78 -7.83 5.06
CA PHE A 222 -0.08 -8.30 3.97
C PHE A 222 0.76 -8.82 2.80
N SER A 223 0.43 -9.99 2.28
CA SER A 223 1.07 -10.55 1.10
C SER A 223 0.08 -10.89 -0.01
N GLY A 224 0.56 -10.72 -1.24
CA GLY A 224 -0.03 -11.21 -2.47
C GLY A 224 1.08 -11.71 -3.39
N TRP A 225 0.88 -11.67 -4.70
CA TRP A 225 1.92 -11.98 -5.68
C TRP A 225 2.30 -10.76 -6.50
N HIS A 226 3.46 -10.83 -7.15
CA HIS A 226 3.96 -9.77 -8.00
C HIS A 226 3.13 -9.60 -9.28
N LEU A 227 2.98 -8.34 -9.70
CA LEU A 227 2.70 -7.97 -11.08
C LEU A 227 4.04 -7.81 -11.80
N GLY A 228 4.21 -8.37 -13.00
CA GLY A 228 5.47 -8.33 -13.75
C GLY A 228 6.07 -6.93 -13.86
N THR A 229 5.24 -5.93 -14.19
CA THR A 229 5.66 -4.52 -14.30
C THR A 229 6.07 -3.88 -12.97
N GLN A 230 5.64 -4.40 -11.81
CA GLN A 230 6.13 -3.91 -10.51
C GLN A 230 7.60 -4.29 -10.31
N VAL A 231 8.01 -5.48 -10.75
CA VAL A 231 9.40 -5.91 -10.64
C VAL A 231 10.22 -5.31 -11.78
N ALA A 232 9.85 -5.60 -13.03
CA ALA A 232 10.60 -5.18 -14.21
C ALA A 232 10.62 -3.66 -14.40
N SER A 233 9.45 -3.04 -14.59
CA SER A 233 9.39 -1.61 -14.91
C SER A 233 9.72 -0.74 -13.71
N ARG A 234 9.24 -1.08 -12.51
CA ARG A 234 9.41 -0.21 -11.33
C ARG A 234 10.63 -0.54 -10.48
N CYS A 235 10.99 -1.80 -10.25
CA CYS A 235 12.15 -2.12 -9.41
C CYS A 235 13.45 -2.10 -10.21
N PHE A 236 13.48 -2.71 -11.39
CA PHE A 236 14.69 -2.75 -12.21
C PHE A 236 14.91 -1.50 -13.06
N CYS A 237 13.85 -0.93 -13.64
CA CYS A 237 13.98 0.11 -14.65
C CYS A 237 13.79 1.56 -14.16
N ASP A 238 13.13 1.82 -13.03
CA ASP A 238 13.01 3.20 -12.51
C ASP A 238 14.40 3.79 -12.23
N HIS A 239 14.61 5.05 -12.60
CA HIS A 239 15.89 5.74 -12.46
C HIS A 239 16.33 5.91 -11.00
N ASN A 240 15.38 5.92 -10.06
CA ASN A 240 15.61 6.04 -8.61
C ASN A 240 15.56 4.69 -7.89
N ARG A 241 15.72 3.59 -8.64
CA ARG A 241 15.79 2.21 -8.16
C ARG A 241 17.07 1.58 -8.73
N TYR A 242 17.04 0.33 -9.19
CA TYR A 242 18.24 -0.33 -9.74
C TYR A 242 18.72 0.28 -11.05
N ASN A 243 17.86 0.98 -11.79
CA ASN A 243 18.20 1.69 -13.03
C ASN A 243 19.05 0.87 -14.02
N ILE A 244 18.65 -0.37 -14.31
CA ILE A 244 19.44 -1.28 -15.18
C ILE A 244 19.36 -0.93 -16.67
N ILE A 245 18.55 0.07 -17.04
CA ILE A 245 18.28 0.44 -18.43
C ILE A 245 19.58 0.68 -19.23
N PRO A 246 20.56 1.47 -18.76
CA PRO A 246 21.78 1.72 -19.53
C PRO A 246 22.60 0.45 -19.78
N LEU A 247 22.65 -0.46 -18.79
CA LEU A 247 23.36 -1.73 -18.87
C LEU A 247 22.72 -2.67 -19.91
N VAL A 248 21.40 -2.82 -19.86
CA VAL A 248 20.65 -3.65 -20.81
C VAL A 248 20.73 -3.05 -22.22
N ALA A 249 20.61 -1.73 -22.37
CA ALA A 249 20.73 -1.05 -23.66
C ALA A 249 22.09 -1.28 -24.33
N SER A 250 23.18 -1.23 -23.54
CA SER A 250 24.54 -1.53 -24.00
C SER A 250 24.66 -2.96 -24.53
N LYS A 251 24.13 -3.95 -23.79
CA LYS A 251 24.14 -5.37 -24.20
C LYS A 251 23.29 -5.64 -25.45
N MET A 252 22.26 -4.82 -25.68
CA MET A 252 21.45 -4.85 -26.91
C MET A 252 22.12 -4.13 -28.10
N SER A 253 23.38 -3.70 -27.96
CA SER A 253 24.16 -3.03 -29.02
C SER A 253 23.58 -1.69 -29.49
N PHE A 254 22.87 -0.98 -28.61
CA PHE A 254 22.48 0.40 -28.89
C PHE A 254 23.68 1.33 -28.69
N SER A 255 24.26 1.83 -29.79
CA SER A 255 25.44 2.72 -29.79
C SER A 255 25.16 4.14 -29.29
N LYS A 256 23.90 4.59 -29.41
CA LYS A 256 23.24 5.70 -28.71
C LYS A 256 21.85 5.18 -28.32
N MET A 257 21.05 5.88 -27.52
CA MET A 257 19.64 5.54 -27.35
C MET A 257 18.85 6.04 -28.59
N PRO A 258 18.59 5.22 -29.63
CA PRO A 258 17.70 5.64 -30.71
C PRO A 258 16.29 5.86 -30.16
N LEU A 259 15.44 6.47 -31.00
CA LEU A 259 14.01 6.57 -30.73
C LEU A 259 13.46 5.18 -30.35
N LEU A 260 12.70 5.11 -29.26
CA LEU A 260 12.09 3.89 -28.69
C LEU A 260 13.06 2.82 -28.15
N ALA A 261 14.35 3.11 -27.99
CA ALA A 261 15.28 2.17 -27.34
C ALA A 261 14.87 1.86 -25.90
N LEU A 262 14.43 2.89 -25.16
CA LEU A 262 13.95 2.77 -23.80
C LEU A 262 12.76 1.81 -23.72
N ASP A 263 11.76 2.01 -24.58
CA ASP A 263 10.56 1.18 -24.67
C ASP A 263 10.91 -0.28 -24.94
N ARG A 264 11.82 -0.51 -25.90
CA ARG A 264 12.29 -1.86 -26.21
C ARG A 264 13.03 -2.48 -25.01
N VAL A 265 13.97 -1.76 -24.39
CA VAL A 265 14.69 -2.27 -23.21
C VAL A 265 13.73 -2.65 -22.08
N VAL A 266 12.78 -1.79 -21.73
CA VAL A 266 11.81 -2.07 -20.65
C VAL A 266 10.93 -3.27 -21.01
N LEU A 267 10.57 -3.44 -22.28
CA LEU A 267 9.82 -4.62 -22.75
C LEU A 267 10.63 -5.91 -22.55
N GLU A 268 11.89 -5.96 -22.96
CA GLU A 268 12.75 -7.14 -22.82
C GLU A 268 13.00 -7.49 -21.34
N VAL A 269 13.14 -6.48 -20.46
CA VAL A 269 13.24 -6.72 -19.01
C VAL A 269 11.94 -7.32 -18.45
N ASN A 270 10.77 -6.89 -18.94
CA ASN A 270 9.49 -7.50 -18.55
C ASN A 270 9.38 -8.95 -19.04
N ILE A 271 9.84 -9.24 -20.26
CA ILE A 271 9.91 -10.61 -20.80
C ILE A 271 10.80 -11.48 -19.91
N ALA A 272 12.01 -11.01 -19.56
CA ALA A 272 12.94 -11.73 -18.69
C ALA A 272 12.32 -12.08 -17.33
N VAL A 273 11.67 -11.11 -16.69
CA VAL A 273 11.04 -11.30 -15.37
C VAL A 273 9.91 -12.33 -15.45
N LEU A 274 8.96 -12.15 -16.38
CA LEU A 274 7.83 -13.08 -16.51
C LEU A 274 8.32 -14.50 -16.85
N TYR A 275 9.25 -14.63 -17.81
CA TYR A 275 9.84 -15.91 -18.17
C TYR A 275 10.50 -16.60 -16.98
N SER A 276 11.30 -15.87 -16.20
CA SER A 276 12.06 -16.43 -15.08
C SER A 276 11.17 -16.92 -13.95
N PHE A 277 10.14 -16.14 -13.60
CA PHE A 277 9.17 -16.54 -12.58
C PHE A 277 8.38 -17.78 -13.02
N LEU A 278 7.93 -17.83 -14.28
CA LEU A 278 7.24 -18.99 -14.83
C LEU A 278 8.15 -20.23 -14.88
N LYS A 279 9.40 -20.08 -15.31
CA LYS A 279 10.41 -21.16 -15.35
C LYS A 279 10.70 -21.71 -13.95
N ALA A 280 10.69 -20.85 -12.93
CA ALA A 280 10.89 -21.23 -11.53
C ALA A 280 9.61 -21.76 -10.85
N ASN A 281 8.49 -21.89 -11.58
CA ASN A 281 7.17 -22.26 -11.04
C ASN A 281 6.69 -21.32 -9.90
N VAL A 282 7.02 -20.03 -10.01
CA VAL A 282 6.61 -18.99 -9.05
C VAL A 282 5.43 -18.20 -9.62
N THR A 283 4.42 -17.99 -8.79
CA THR A 283 3.21 -17.23 -9.16
C THR A 283 3.57 -15.77 -9.45
N ILE A 284 3.29 -15.35 -10.68
CA ILE A 284 3.36 -13.96 -11.14
C ILE A 284 2.19 -13.71 -12.08
N VAL A 285 1.76 -12.46 -12.20
CA VAL A 285 0.74 -12.07 -13.19
C VAL A 285 1.30 -11.00 -14.13
N ASP A 286 0.96 -11.07 -15.40
CA ASP A 286 1.24 -10.00 -16.35
C ASP A 286 0.19 -8.87 -16.26
N HIS A 287 0.49 -7.71 -16.83
CA HIS A 287 -0.38 -6.54 -16.74
C HIS A 287 -1.63 -6.60 -17.61
N HIS A 288 -1.67 -7.42 -18.67
CA HIS A 288 -2.89 -7.66 -19.44
C HIS A 288 -3.86 -8.54 -18.66
N GLY A 289 -3.36 -9.67 -18.10
CA GLY A 289 -4.12 -10.55 -17.22
C GLY A 289 -4.68 -9.81 -16.00
N ALA A 290 -3.85 -8.99 -15.34
CA ALA A 290 -4.27 -8.19 -14.19
C ALA A 290 -5.32 -7.13 -14.55
N SER A 291 -5.18 -6.46 -15.71
CA SER A 291 -6.18 -5.51 -16.22
C SER A 291 -7.54 -6.17 -16.44
N ASN A 292 -7.56 -7.31 -17.14
CA ASN A 292 -8.81 -8.03 -17.42
C ASN A 292 -9.49 -8.52 -16.13
N ALA A 293 -8.71 -9.08 -15.21
CA ALA A 293 -9.22 -9.51 -13.91
C ALA A 293 -9.79 -8.34 -13.09
N PHE A 294 -9.16 -7.16 -13.15
CA PHE A 294 -9.65 -5.98 -12.45
C PHE A 294 -10.97 -5.46 -13.03
N LEU A 295 -11.13 -5.43 -14.36
CA LEU A 295 -12.39 -5.02 -14.98
C LEU A 295 -13.54 -5.97 -14.62
N TYR A 296 -13.27 -7.27 -14.58
CA TYR A 296 -14.26 -8.24 -14.10
C TYR A 296 -14.63 -8.02 -12.62
N HIS A 297 -13.63 -7.72 -11.77
CA HIS A 297 -13.88 -7.31 -10.39
C HIS A 297 -14.74 -6.05 -10.33
N LEU A 298 -14.38 -5.00 -11.08
CA LEU A 298 -15.10 -3.73 -11.13
C LEU A 298 -16.58 -3.94 -11.47
N ASP A 299 -16.88 -4.67 -12.54
CA ASP A 299 -18.25 -4.98 -12.97
C ASP A 299 -19.05 -5.73 -11.87
N ASN A 300 -18.45 -6.74 -11.25
CA ASN A 300 -19.07 -7.46 -10.14
C ASN A 300 -19.35 -6.55 -8.93
N GLU A 301 -18.44 -5.65 -8.59
CA GLU A 301 -18.62 -4.72 -7.47
C GLU A 301 -19.75 -3.72 -7.74
N TYR A 302 -19.89 -3.25 -8.99
CA TYR A 302 -21.04 -2.43 -9.39
C TYR A 302 -22.36 -3.18 -9.25
N LYS A 303 -22.41 -4.44 -9.68
CA LYS A 303 -23.61 -5.29 -9.54
C LYS A 303 -23.97 -5.58 -8.09
N VAL A 304 -22.98 -5.84 -7.24
CA VAL A 304 -23.20 -6.29 -5.85
C VAL A 304 -23.41 -5.12 -4.89
N ARG A 305 -22.68 -4.01 -5.05
CA ARG A 305 -22.70 -2.88 -4.10
C ARG A 305 -22.75 -1.49 -4.73
N GLY A 306 -23.00 -1.38 -6.04
CA GLY A 306 -23.21 -0.11 -6.73
C GLY A 306 -21.95 0.72 -6.97
N GLY A 307 -20.75 0.19 -6.73
CA GLY A 307 -19.50 0.89 -7.02
C GLY A 307 -18.23 0.17 -6.56
N CYS A 308 -17.10 0.63 -7.07
CA CYS A 308 -15.77 0.18 -6.66
C CYS A 308 -14.82 1.38 -6.56
N PRO A 309 -14.25 1.68 -5.37
CA PRO A 309 -13.30 2.76 -5.26
C PRO A 309 -12.02 2.40 -6.03
N ALA A 310 -11.56 3.26 -6.91
CA ALA A 310 -10.37 3.00 -7.73
C ALA A 310 -9.62 4.30 -8.05
N HIS A 311 -8.31 4.29 -7.78
CA HIS A 311 -7.42 5.39 -8.11
C HIS A 311 -6.71 5.05 -9.42
N TRP A 312 -7.24 5.60 -10.52
CA TRP A 312 -6.80 5.30 -11.89
C TRP A 312 -5.27 5.31 -12.07
N PRO A 313 -4.52 6.32 -11.56
CA PRO A 313 -3.06 6.35 -11.71
C PRO A 313 -2.32 5.18 -11.04
N SER A 314 -2.93 4.53 -10.04
CA SER A 314 -2.35 3.34 -9.39
C SER A 314 -2.87 2.03 -9.98
N ILE A 315 -4.03 2.05 -10.63
CA ILE A 315 -4.61 0.86 -11.26
C ILE A 315 -3.99 0.62 -12.62
N VAL A 316 -3.73 1.66 -13.41
CA VAL A 316 -3.17 1.53 -14.76
C VAL A 316 -1.68 1.14 -14.68
N PRO A 317 -1.30 -0.04 -15.21
CA PRO A 317 0.11 -0.46 -15.28
C PRO A 317 0.96 0.50 -16.13
N PRO A 318 2.26 0.64 -15.83
CA PRO A 318 3.12 1.66 -16.45
C PRO A 318 3.60 1.31 -17.87
N LEU A 319 3.35 0.09 -18.35
CA LEU A 319 3.79 -0.39 -19.66
C LEU A 319 2.59 -0.71 -20.54
N THR A 320 2.64 -0.31 -21.81
CA THR A 320 1.60 -0.58 -22.82
C THR A 320 0.19 -0.17 -22.38
N SER A 321 0.08 0.91 -21.60
CA SER A 321 -1.10 1.25 -20.82
C SER A 321 -2.37 1.40 -21.65
N SER A 322 -2.31 2.09 -22.81
CA SER A 322 -3.48 2.33 -23.66
C SER A 322 -4.03 1.07 -24.34
N LEU A 323 -3.29 -0.04 -24.33
CA LEU A 323 -3.78 -1.34 -24.80
C LEU A 323 -4.57 -2.11 -23.72
N LEU A 324 -4.58 -1.59 -22.49
CA LEU A 324 -5.25 -2.21 -21.36
C LEU A 324 -6.65 -1.63 -21.20
N GLY A 325 -7.65 -2.47 -21.00
CA GLY A 325 -9.02 -1.99 -20.81
C GLY A 325 -9.17 -1.05 -19.61
N VAL A 326 -8.35 -1.21 -18.56
CA VAL A 326 -8.35 -0.30 -17.40
C VAL A 326 -7.96 1.13 -17.74
N PHE A 327 -7.22 1.37 -18.82
CA PHE A 327 -6.86 2.73 -19.26
C PHE A 327 -8.10 3.50 -19.72
N HIS A 328 -8.98 2.85 -20.47
CA HIS A 328 -10.20 3.44 -21.04
C HIS A 328 -11.38 3.49 -20.06
N GLN A 329 -11.20 2.94 -18.85
CA GLN A 329 -12.24 2.86 -17.85
C GLN A 329 -12.18 4.07 -16.92
N GLU A 330 -13.22 4.91 -16.97
CA GLU A 330 -13.41 5.97 -15.97
C GLU A 330 -13.64 5.33 -14.58
N MET A 331 -12.98 5.87 -13.56
CA MET A 331 -12.97 5.33 -12.21
C MET A 331 -13.22 6.44 -11.19
N LEU A 332 -14.01 6.15 -10.16
CA LEU A 332 -14.20 7.05 -9.03
C LEU A 332 -13.27 6.68 -7.88
N MET A 333 -12.50 7.67 -7.42
CA MET A 333 -11.74 7.55 -6.19
C MET A 333 -12.58 8.04 -5.02
N TYR A 334 -12.79 7.15 -4.04
CA TYR A 334 -13.41 7.48 -2.77
C TYR A 334 -12.91 6.52 -1.70
N TRP A 335 -13.07 6.90 -0.44
CA TRP A 335 -12.56 6.15 0.70
C TRP A 335 -13.70 5.45 1.40
N LEU A 336 -13.51 4.16 1.66
CA LEU A 336 -14.41 3.34 2.47
C LEU A 336 -13.62 2.81 3.66
N LYS A 337 -14.33 2.54 4.75
CA LYS A 337 -13.79 1.76 5.88
C LYS A 337 -14.41 0.36 5.87
N PRO A 338 -13.69 -0.68 6.30
CA PRO A 338 -12.27 -0.72 6.71
C PRO A 338 -11.32 -0.40 5.56
N SER A 339 -10.11 0.02 5.87
CA SER A 339 -9.10 0.38 4.88
C SER A 339 -7.67 0.11 5.35
N PHE A 340 -6.76 0.02 4.39
CA PHE A 340 -5.33 0.19 4.67
C PHE A 340 -4.96 1.65 4.53
N GLU A 341 -4.25 2.16 5.53
CA GLU A 341 -3.76 3.52 5.56
C GLU A 341 -2.25 3.53 5.66
N TYR A 342 -1.64 4.55 5.04
CA TYR A 342 -0.25 4.85 5.30
C TYR A 342 -0.08 5.39 6.72
N GLN A 343 1.11 5.19 7.26
CA GLN A 343 1.54 5.73 8.54
C GLN A 343 2.98 6.18 8.40
N GLU A 344 3.38 7.10 9.26
CA GLU A 344 4.75 7.59 9.32
C GLU A 344 5.72 6.44 9.63
N ALA A 345 6.94 6.50 9.10
CA ALA A 345 7.94 5.47 9.35
C ALA A 345 8.20 5.33 10.86
N ALA A 346 8.38 4.10 11.34
CA ALA A 346 8.35 3.81 12.78
C ALA A 346 9.54 4.42 13.55
N TRP A 347 10.67 4.65 12.88
CA TRP A 347 11.85 5.31 13.46
C TRP A 347 11.69 6.83 13.58
N VAL A 348 10.80 7.44 12.79
CA VAL A 348 10.56 8.89 12.85
C VAL A 348 9.87 9.22 14.16
N GLY A 349 10.57 9.95 15.03
CA GLY A 349 10.06 10.34 16.35
C GLY A 349 10.10 9.24 17.41
N TYR A 350 10.74 8.09 17.17
CA TYR A 350 10.91 7.06 18.19
C TYR A 350 11.82 7.56 19.33
N GLN A 351 11.34 7.44 20.57
CA GLN A 351 12.11 7.81 21.76
C GLN A 351 12.78 6.58 22.37
N TRP A 352 14.10 6.53 22.28
CA TRP A 352 14.92 5.46 22.86
C TRP A 352 14.84 5.48 24.38
N LYS A 353 14.53 4.34 25.00
CA LYS A 353 14.48 4.21 26.47
C LYS A 353 15.86 3.97 27.09
N SER A 354 16.77 3.37 26.33
CA SER A 354 18.11 3.03 26.79
C SER A 354 19.12 4.12 26.39
N PRO A 355 19.82 4.77 27.35
CA PRO A 355 20.74 5.88 27.08
C PRO A 355 22.05 5.48 26.35
N GLY A 356 22.16 4.26 25.82
CA GLY A 356 23.36 3.75 25.12
C GLY A 356 23.46 4.12 23.64
N PHE A 357 22.38 4.64 23.05
CA PHE A 357 22.36 5.17 21.68
C PHE A 357 22.20 6.69 21.70
N SER A 358 23.14 7.39 22.34
CA SER A 358 23.22 8.84 22.26
C SER A 358 23.72 9.26 20.88
N ASP A 359 22.78 9.50 19.98
CA ASP A 359 22.68 10.66 19.11
C ASP A 359 24.00 11.38 18.80
N GLY A 360 24.68 10.93 17.74
CA GLY A 360 25.58 11.78 16.96
C GLY A 360 24.72 12.72 16.12
N SER A 361 23.97 13.62 16.74
CA SER A 361 23.15 14.60 16.05
C SER A 361 24.05 15.57 15.30
N ILE A 362 24.17 15.35 13.98
CA ILE A 362 24.46 16.43 13.06
C ILE A 362 23.27 17.37 13.17
N SER A 363 23.51 18.52 13.79
CA SER A 363 22.56 19.61 13.94
C SER A 363 21.83 19.87 12.64
N SER A 364 20.50 19.82 12.68
CA SER A 364 19.56 20.11 11.59
C SER A 364 19.49 21.60 11.22
N ASP A 365 20.62 22.31 11.31
CA ASP A 365 20.70 23.76 11.14
C ASP A 365 21.00 24.21 9.70
N SER A 366 21.02 23.31 8.72
CA SER A 366 21.39 23.65 7.33
C SER A 366 20.26 23.60 6.29
N LEU A 367 19.00 23.36 6.67
CA LEU A 367 17.87 23.33 5.72
C LEU A 367 16.77 24.39 5.92
N LYS A 368 17.02 25.42 6.74
CA LYS A 368 16.14 26.61 6.80
C LYS A 368 16.66 27.73 5.91
N LYS A 369 16.39 27.66 4.61
CA LYS A 369 16.34 28.85 3.75
C LYS A 369 15.50 28.64 2.49
N LYS A 370 14.19 28.85 2.63
CA LYS A 370 13.32 29.68 1.77
C LYS A 370 11.87 29.30 2.02
N GLN A 371 11.25 29.98 2.97
CA GLN A 371 9.81 30.16 2.94
C GLN A 371 9.54 31.60 3.37
N ASP A 372 9.26 32.42 2.37
CA ASP A 372 8.96 33.83 2.56
C ASP A 372 7.48 33.97 2.93
N ASN A 373 7.30 34.61 4.08
CA ASN A 373 6.17 35.36 4.59
C ASN A 373 4.84 35.36 3.80
N SER A 374 3.79 34.85 4.42
CA SER A 374 2.46 35.48 4.38
C SER A 374 1.67 35.14 5.63
N LYS A 375 1.38 36.20 6.40
CA LYS A 375 0.60 36.24 7.64
C LYS A 375 -0.78 35.58 7.47
N CYS A 376 -1.26 34.87 8.49
CA CYS A 376 -2.69 34.92 8.82
C CYS A 376 -2.97 34.52 10.28
N MET A 377 -3.95 35.21 10.83
CA MET A 377 -4.30 35.38 12.24
C MET A 377 -4.79 34.11 12.94
N VAL A 378 -4.40 33.99 14.21
CA VAL A 378 -5.07 33.17 15.22
C VAL A 378 -6.38 33.86 15.60
N LEU A 379 -7.51 33.17 15.43
CA LEU A 379 -8.79 33.58 16.01
C LEU A 379 -9.43 32.36 16.68
N SER A 380 -9.25 32.31 17.99
CA SER A 380 -10.02 31.54 18.94
C SER A 380 -11.51 31.90 18.87
N LEU A 381 -12.40 30.90 18.79
CA LEU A 381 -13.82 31.11 19.05
C LEU A 381 -14.41 29.98 19.90
N ARG A 382 -15.21 30.46 20.84
CA ARG A 382 -15.83 29.79 21.98
C ARG A 382 -17.03 28.95 21.52
N LEU A 383 -17.33 27.93 22.33
CA LEU A 383 -18.57 27.16 22.35
C LEU A 383 -19.81 28.05 22.41
N LEU A 384 -20.88 27.67 21.69
CA LEU A 384 -22.27 27.65 22.18
C LEU A 384 -23.09 26.60 21.38
N PRO A 385 -24.15 26.03 21.99
CA PRO A 385 -24.99 24.98 21.42
C PRO A 385 -26.21 25.56 20.70
N GLU A 386 -26.68 24.90 19.63
CA GLU A 386 -28.09 24.59 19.33
C GLU A 386 -28.28 24.08 17.89
N THR A 387 -29.33 23.28 17.74
CA THR A 387 -29.90 22.54 16.60
C THR A 387 -29.69 23.11 15.19
N PHE A 388 -29.22 22.27 14.25
CA PHE A 388 -29.37 22.51 12.80
C PHE A 388 -30.15 21.39 12.10
N SER A 389 -31.32 21.79 11.60
CA SER A 389 -32.20 21.02 10.71
C SER A 389 -32.08 21.54 9.28
N SER A 390 -30.89 21.47 8.69
CA SER A 390 -30.68 21.64 7.25
C SER A 390 -29.53 20.75 6.78
N LYS A 391 -29.73 20.04 5.66
CA LYS A 391 -28.70 19.15 5.09
C LYS A 391 -27.52 20.00 4.59
N ILE A 392 -26.30 19.56 4.87
CA ILE A 392 -25.06 20.21 4.39
C ILE A 392 -25.05 20.19 2.85
N ASN A 393 -24.70 21.31 2.22
CA ASN A 393 -24.58 21.42 0.76
C ASN A 393 -23.37 20.63 0.25
N CYS A 394 -23.54 19.88 -0.82
CA CYS A 394 -22.50 19.09 -1.47
C CYS A 394 -22.53 19.35 -2.98
N VAL A 395 -21.39 19.72 -3.58
CA VAL A 395 -21.30 19.94 -5.02
C VAL A 395 -20.45 18.83 -5.64
N ILE A 396 -21.05 18.05 -6.52
CA ILE A 396 -20.37 17.03 -7.32
C ILE A 396 -19.96 17.67 -8.64
N LEU A 397 -18.65 17.86 -8.81
CA LEU A 397 -18.08 18.35 -10.06
C LEU A 397 -17.71 17.17 -10.96
N PHE A 398 -18.15 17.20 -12.21
CA PHE A 398 -17.76 16.22 -13.21
C PHE A 398 -17.21 16.89 -14.47
N ALA A 399 -16.26 16.21 -15.10
CA ALA A 399 -15.88 16.43 -16.48
C ALA A 399 -16.15 15.11 -17.22
N THR A 400 -16.53 15.16 -18.50
CA THR A 400 -16.75 13.94 -19.30
C THR A 400 -16.56 14.24 -20.78
N GLU A 401 -15.88 13.35 -21.50
CA GLU A 401 -15.85 13.37 -22.97
C GLU A 401 -16.87 12.39 -23.57
N THR A 402 -17.18 11.30 -22.85
CA THR A 402 -18.02 10.19 -23.34
C THR A 402 -19.43 10.16 -22.76
N GLY A 403 -19.76 11.08 -21.84
CA GLY A 403 -21.01 11.09 -21.08
C GLY A 403 -21.03 10.16 -19.86
N ARG A 404 -20.04 9.27 -19.68
CA ARG A 404 -20.02 8.30 -18.56
C ARG A 404 -19.85 8.96 -17.19
N SER A 405 -18.92 9.90 -17.07
CA SER A 405 -18.72 10.66 -15.81
C SER A 405 -19.93 11.49 -15.39
N GLU A 406 -20.77 11.91 -16.33
CA GLU A 406 -22.07 12.54 -16.02
C GLU A 406 -23.07 11.54 -15.42
N ILE A 407 -23.15 10.35 -16.00
CA ILE A 407 -23.97 9.25 -15.46
C ILE A 407 -23.51 8.92 -14.04
N PHE A 408 -22.19 8.83 -13.81
CA PHE A 408 -21.63 8.60 -12.49
C PHE A 408 -21.95 9.72 -11.49
N ALA A 409 -21.82 10.99 -11.89
CA ALA A 409 -22.17 12.11 -11.03
C ALA A 409 -23.65 12.07 -10.62
N ASN A 410 -24.54 11.66 -11.52
CA ASN A 410 -25.97 11.51 -11.24
C ASN A 410 -26.28 10.30 -10.35
N VAL A 411 -25.56 9.19 -10.48
CA VAL A 411 -25.66 8.06 -9.53
C VAL A 411 -25.18 8.49 -8.14
N LEU A 412 -24.05 9.18 -8.06
CA LEU A 412 -23.49 9.69 -6.81
C LEU A 412 -24.43 10.70 -6.14
N ARG A 413 -25.07 11.57 -6.93
CA ARG A 413 -26.14 12.46 -6.47
C ARG A 413 -27.25 11.69 -5.77
N LYS A 414 -27.77 10.62 -6.37
CA LYS A 414 -28.85 9.82 -5.77
C LYS A 414 -28.44 9.22 -4.42
N ILE A 415 -27.19 8.75 -4.31
CA ILE A 415 -26.65 8.18 -3.06
C ILE A 415 -26.52 9.27 -1.99
N PHE A 416 -25.96 10.42 -2.33
CA PHE A 416 -25.64 11.47 -1.36
C PHE A 416 -26.87 12.31 -0.96
N GLN A 417 -27.91 12.37 -1.80
CA GLN A 417 -29.17 13.08 -1.50
C GLN A 417 -29.88 12.62 -0.22
N CYS A 418 -29.60 11.40 0.25
CA CYS A 418 -30.11 10.90 1.52
C CYS A 418 -29.61 11.74 2.70
N ALA A 419 -28.37 12.22 2.66
CA ALA A 419 -27.69 12.92 3.76
C ALA A 419 -27.35 14.40 3.46
N PHE A 420 -27.21 14.78 2.19
CA PHE A 420 -26.74 16.09 1.75
C PHE A 420 -27.72 16.75 0.79
N GLN A 421 -27.64 18.08 0.68
CA GLN A 421 -28.26 18.82 -0.41
C GLN A 421 -27.26 18.86 -1.58
N VAL A 422 -27.48 17.98 -2.57
CA VAL A 422 -26.48 17.70 -3.60
C VAL A 422 -26.78 18.44 -4.90
N GLU A 423 -25.81 19.21 -5.37
CA GLU A 423 -25.80 19.84 -6.69
C GLU A 423 -24.75 19.15 -7.58
N VAL A 424 -25.06 18.95 -8.87
CA VAL A 424 -24.11 18.37 -9.84
C VAL A 424 -23.78 19.44 -10.87
N ARG A 425 -22.50 19.73 -11.08
CA ARG A 425 -22.04 20.73 -12.05
C ARG A 425 -20.99 20.15 -13.01
N ALA A 426 -21.16 20.45 -14.29
CA ALA A 426 -20.16 20.21 -15.30
C ALA A 426 -19.05 21.27 -15.20
N VAL A 427 -17.79 20.85 -15.21
CA VAL A 427 -16.64 21.76 -15.29
C VAL A 427 -16.21 21.87 -16.75
N ARG A 428 -16.18 23.09 -17.31
CA ARG A 428 -15.60 23.33 -18.64
C ARG A 428 -14.07 23.27 -18.53
N LEU A 429 -13.44 22.41 -19.32
CA LEU A 429 -11.99 22.32 -19.51
C LEU A 429 -11.45 23.62 -20.14
N CYS A 430 -11.38 24.70 -19.38
CA CYS A 430 -10.63 25.89 -19.75
C CYS A 430 -10.21 26.65 -18.49
N ALA A 431 -8.89 26.73 -18.29
CA ALA A 431 -8.16 27.30 -17.14
C ALA A 431 -7.87 26.34 -15.97
N CYS A 432 -6.58 25.95 -15.89
CA CYS A 432 -5.90 25.19 -14.83
C CYS A 432 -6.21 23.68 -14.70
N LEU A 433 -5.76 22.91 -15.70
CA LEU A 433 -5.10 21.60 -15.54
C LEU A 433 -4.76 21.12 -16.97
N CYS A 434 -3.50 21.29 -17.37
CA CYS A 434 -2.98 20.62 -18.56
C CYS A 434 -2.73 19.15 -18.17
N VAL A 435 -3.82 18.39 -18.06
CA VAL A 435 -3.80 16.95 -17.88
C VAL A 435 -4.91 16.42 -18.77
N CYS A 436 -4.59 15.52 -19.69
CA CYS A 436 -5.54 14.72 -20.47
C CYS A 436 -6.34 13.75 -19.57
N CYS A 437 -6.92 14.25 -18.48
CA CYS A 437 -7.62 13.45 -17.48
C CYS A 437 -9.03 13.98 -17.25
N VAL A 438 -9.99 13.12 -17.55
CA VAL A 438 -11.37 13.23 -17.09
C VAL A 438 -11.37 12.86 -15.60
N CYS A 439 -11.19 13.86 -14.73
CA CYS A 439 -11.25 13.69 -13.28
C CYS A 439 -12.62 14.13 -12.74
N LEU A 440 -13.31 13.25 -12.00
CA LEU A 440 -14.42 13.62 -11.13
C LEU A 440 -13.85 14.01 -9.77
N CYS A 441 -13.92 15.30 -9.42
CA CYS A 441 -13.44 15.80 -8.14
C CYS A 441 -14.66 16.06 -7.25
N VAL A 442 -14.82 15.29 -6.17
CA VAL A 442 -15.89 15.52 -5.19
C VAL A 442 -15.32 16.38 -4.07
N CYS A 443 -15.59 17.68 -4.11
CA CYS A 443 -15.26 18.61 -3.04
C CYS A 443 -16.49 18.79 -2.13
N VAL A 444 -16.41 18.29 -0.89
CA VAL A 444 -17.37 18.65 0.16
C VAL A 444 -16.88 19.95 0.79
N LEU A 445 -17.37 21.09 0.29
CA LEU A 445 -17.09 22.40 0.87
C LEU A 445 -18.24 22.77 1.81
N PRO A 446 -17.99 22.94 3.13
CA PRO A 446 -18.90 23.72 3.95
C PRO A 446 -18.73 25.18 3.52
N MET A 447 -19.65 25.68 2.69
CA MET A 447 -19.72 27.12 2.46
C MET A 447 -20.39 27.76 3.68
N SER A 448 -19.65 28.66 4.31
CA SER A 448 -20.08 29.58 5.38
C SER A 448 -21.28 30.41 4.96
#